data_AF-A0A810A1A1-F1
#
_entry.id   AF-A0A810A1A1-F1
#
_cell.length_a   1.000
_cell.length_b   1.000
_cell.length_c   1.000
_cell.angle_alpha   90.00
_cell.angle_beta   90.00
_cell.angle_gamma   90.00
#
_symmetry.space_group_name_H-M   'P 1'
#
loop_
_entity.id
_entity.type
_entity.pdbx_description
1 polymer ?
#
loop_
_entity_poly.entity_id
_entity_poly.type
_entity_poly.pdbx_seq_one_letter_code
_entity_poly.pdbx_strand_id
1 'polypeptide(L)'
;MSKFAELAGKLDRIPHLWLAGTYDAPRLKAELDAIDPALFLPFRSKSRNADHIAKFWRGLSLVAPDGALHGDLTEEPYASRTNCQWTPAAESSPYIKQIVTELGGEGQRVRLMCIKAGGSLTWHRHGSEQTMMAAAIGRNRPNWYELIVHVPIRTNPDFSYEVIDTRVYELADYSAGKLEIHRKNYPQAEAWAFNSAHYHNVFNRSVTEDRYAIMLTLDIRMRKTFDLVSRAVDRYDGPWLPAL
;
A
#
# COMPACT_ATOMS: atom_id res chain seq x y z
N MET A 1 -4.31 -24.98 -12.72
CA MET A 1 -4.62 -23.84 -11.81
C MET A 1 -5.16 -22.68 -12.64
N SER A 2 -6.04 -21.84 -12.10
CA SER A 2 -6.48 -20.63 -12.82
C SER A 2 -5.32 -19.63 -12.93
N LYS A 3 -5.31 -18.79 -13.98
CA LYS A 3 -4.32 -17.71 -14.15
C LYS A 3 -4.26 -16.77 -12.94
N PHE A 4 -5.39 -16.58 -12.25
CA PHE A 4 -5.46 -15.83 -10.99
C PHE A 4 -4.70 -16.49 -9.85
N ALA A 5 -4.83 -17.80 -9.67
CA ALA A 5 -4.12 -18.53 -8.61
C ALA A 5 -2.61 -18.53 -8.86
N GLU A 6 -2.18 -18.66 -10.12
CA GLU A 6 -0.78 -18.56 -10.50
C GLU A 6 -0.21 -17.17 -10.22
N LEU A 7 -0.91 -16.10 -10.62
CA LEU A 7 -0.49 -14.72 -10.36
C LEU A 7 -0.39 -14.46 -8.85
N ALA A 8 -1.41 -14.86 -8.08
CA ALA A 8 -1.42 -14.71 -6.63
C ALA A 8 -0.26 -15.44 -5.96
N GLY A 9 0.04 -16.67 -6.38
CA GLY A 9 1.16 -17.45 -5.87
C GLY A 9 2.52 -16.82 -6.17
N LYS A 10 2.68 -16.17 -7.34
CA LYS A 10 3.89 -15.39 -7.66
C LYS A 10 3.97 -14.12 -6.80
N LEU A 11 2.88 -13.37 -6.68
CA LEU A 11 2.83 -12.12 -5.91
C LEU A 11 3.16 -12.33 -4.44
N ASP A 12 2.67 -13.42 -3.84
CA ASP A 12 2.94 -13.76 -2.45
C ASP A 12 4.44 -13.93 -2.17
N ARG A 13 5.25 -14.12 -3.21
CA ARG A 13 6.70 -14.30 -3.10
C ARG A 13 7.52 -13.08 -3.52
N ILE A 14 6.90 -11.97 -3.89
CA ILE A 14 7.62 -10.77 -4.36
C ILE A 14 7.52 -9.70 -3.27
N PRO A 15 8.59 -9.28 -2.58
CA PRO A 15 8.50 -8.31 -1.48
C PRO A 15 8.14 -6.91 -1.98
N HIS A 16 8.69 -6.50 -3.13
CA HIS A 16 8.43 -5.22 -3.77
C HIS A 16 8.29 -5.42 -5.27
N LEU A 17 7.22 -4.90 -5.86
CA LEU A 17 6.91 -5.02 -7.27
C LEU A 17 6.76 -3.63 -7.90
N TRP A 18 7.59 -3.32 -8.89
CA TRP A 18 7.38 -2.15 -9.74
C TRP A 18 6.26 -2.47 -10.73
N LEU A 19 5.19 -1.68 -10.73
CA LEU A 19 4.05 -1.96 -11.59
C LEU A 19 4.23 -1.38 -12.99
N ALA A 20 4.41 -0.06 -13.05
CA ALA A 20 4.56 0.67 -14.29
C ALA A 20 4.93 2.13 -14.02
N GLY A 21 5.47 2.75 -15.08
CA GLY A 21 5.42 4.19 -15.29
C GLY A 21 6.40 4.99 -14.44
N THR A 22 6.86 6.07 -15.06
CA THR A 22 7.40 7.24 -14.37
C THR A 22 6.48 8.39 -14.76
N TYR A 23 5.74 8.93 -13.80
CA TYR A 23 4.81 10.04 -13.98
C TYR A 23 5.54 11.39 -13.92
N ASP A 24 4.87 12.46 -14.33
CA ASP A 24 5.37 13.83 -14.26
C ASP A 24 5.41 14.30 -12.80
N ALA A 25 6.60 14.18 -12.18
CA ALA A 25 6.80 14.54 -10.78
C ALA A 25 6.52 16.03 -10.49
N PRO A 26 6.97 17.01 -11.30
CA PRO A 26 6.58 18.42 -11.14
C PRO A 26 5.06 18.63 -11.10
N ARG A 27 4.31 18.01 -12.03
CA ARG A 27 2.85 18.16 -12.10
C ARG A 27 2.15 17.51 -10.90
N LEU A 28 2.59 16.31 -10.49
CA LEU A 28 2.11 15.65 -9.27
C LEU A 28 2.34 16.52 -8.03
N LYS A 29 3.53 17.12 -7.91
CA LYS A 29 3.88 17.99 -6.79
C LYS A 29 3.03 19.25 -6.79
N ALA A 30 2.80 19.87 -7.96
CA ALA A 30 1.97 21.06 -8.07
C ALA A 30 0.52 20.80 -7.61
N GLU A 31 -0.07 19.66 -7.97
CA GLU A 31 -1.41 19.29 -7.50
C GLU A 31 -1.45 19.00 -6.00
N LEU A 32 -0.44 18.31 -5.46
CA LEU A 32 -0.34 18.10 -4.01
C LEU A 32 -0.23 19.44 -3.26
N ASP A 33 0.59 20.37 -3.75
CA ASP A 33 0.81 21.66 -3.11
C ASP A 33 -0.42 22.58 -3.19
N ALA A 34 -1.35 22.33 -4.13
CA ALA A 34 -2.61 23.04 -4.25
C ALA A 34 -3.71 22.54 -3.28
N ILE A 35 -3.53 21.36 -2.68
CA ILE A 35 -4.46 20.82 -1.69
C ILE A 35 -4.21 21.49 -0.34
N ASP A 36 -5.26 22.01 0.29
CA ASP A 36 -5.19 22.58 1.64
C ASP A 36 -4.62 21.54 2.64
N PRO A 37 -3.45 21.81 3.25
CA PRO A 37 -2.85 20.91 4.23
C PRO A 37 -3.75 20.58 5.43
N ALA A 38 -4.71 21.45 5.76
CA ALA A 38 -5.68 21.21 6.84
C ALA A 38 -6.63 20.03 6.56
N LEU A 39 -6.78 19.63 5.28
CA LEU A 39 -7.60 18.47 4.90
C LEU A 39 -6.96 17.14 5.27
N PHE A 40 -5.66 17.10 5.55
CA PHE A 40 -4.95 15.89 5.98
C PHE A 40 -5.20 15.62 7.47
N LEU A 41 -6.14 14.72 7.75
CA LEU A 41 -6.51 14.33 9.11
C LEU A 41 -5.74 13.10 9.60
N PRO A 42 -5.59 12.91 10.92
CA PRO A 42 -5.03 11.68 11.48
C PRO A 42 -5.75 10.42 11.03
N PHE A 43 -4.98 9.38 10.71
CA PHE A 43 -5.52 8.06 10.40
C PHE A 43 -6.05 7.37 11.67
N ARG A 44 -7.27 6.82 11.60
CA ARG A 44 -7.91 6.15 12.72
C ARG A 44 -7.56 4.65 12.74
N SER A 45 -6.75 4.23 13.71
CA SER A 45 -6.33 2.84 13.88
C SER A 45 -7.06 2.17 15.04
N LYS A 46 -7.28 0.85 14.95
CA LYS A 46 -7.75 0.00 16.06
C LYS A 46 -6.59 -0.65 16.82
N SER A 47 -5.35 -0.41 16.38
CA SER A 47 -4.14 -0.89 17.04
C SER A 47 -3.99 -0.33 18.45
N ARG A 48 -3.33 -1.09 19.33
CA ARG A 48 -2.85 -0.60 20.64
C ARG A 48 -1.95 0.64 20.54
N ASN A 49 -1.40 0.90 19.35
CA ASN A 49 -0.54 2.05 19.05
C ASN A 49 -1.29 3.17 18.30
N ALA A 50 -2.62 3.26 18.45
CA ALA A 50 -3.46 4.22 17.73
C ALA A 50 -2.98 5.68 17.86
N ASP A 51 -2.57 6.12 19.06
CA ASP A 51 -2.07 7.49 19.26
C ASP A 51 -0.76 7.77 18.51
N HIS A 52 0.15 6.78 18.49
CA HIS A 52 1.38 6.87 17.71
C HIS A 52 1.08 6.96 16.22
N ILE A 53 0.15 6.14 15.73
CA ILE A 53 -0.27 6.15 14.32
C ILE A 53 -0.92 7.50 14.00
N ALA A 54 -1.89 7.97 14.78
CA ALA A 54 -2.57 9.25 14.56
C ALA A 54 -1.61 10.45 14.57
N LYS A 55 -0.52 10.38 15.35
CA LYS A 55 0.52 11.42 15.38
C LYS A 55 1.30 11.53 14.07
N PHE A 56 1.66 10.39 13.46
CA PHE A 56 2.58 10.36 12.32
C PHE A 56 1.92 10.06 10.96
N TRP A 57 0.73 9.48 10.97
CA TRP A 57 -0.01 9.08 9.78
C TRP A 57 -1.23 9.96 9.60
N ARG A 58 -1.24 10.68 8.49
CA ARG A 58 -2.36 11.52 8.08
C ARG A 58 -2.78 11.19 6.66
N GLY A 59 -4.03 11.46 6.33
CA GLY A 59 -4.47 11.25 4.96
C GLY A 59 -5.74 11.98 4.59
N LEU A 60 -6.07 11.81 3.32
CA LEU A 60 -7.21 12.39 2.63
C LEU A 60 -7.65 11.40 1.56
N SER A 61 -8.93 11.09 1.49
CA SER A 61 -9.43 10.13 0.52
C SER A 61 -9.61 10.78 -0.86
N LEU A 62 -9.18 10.07 -1.90
CA LEU A 62 -9.39 10.42 -3.31
C LEU A 62 -10.55 9.61 -3.91
N VAL A 63 -10.70 8.36 -3.46
CA VAL A 63 -11.80 7.47 -3.82
C VAL A 63 -12.25 6.74 -2.57
N ALA A 64 -13.52 6.91 -2.17
CA ALA A 64 -14.07 6.42 -0.90
C ALA A 64 -15.47 5.80 -1.10
N PRO A 65 -15.95 4.90 -0.23
CA PRO A 65 -17.22 4.19 -0.41
C PRO A 65 -18.44 5.10 -0.68
N ASP A 66 -18.48 6.26 -0.05
CA ASP A 66 -19.55 7.26 -0.12
C ASP A 66 -19.10 8.59 -0.76
N GLY A 67 -17.89 8.63 -1.33
CA GLY A 67 -17.29 9.86 -1.86
C GLY A 67 -16.86 10.88 -0.78
N ALA A 68 -16.93 10.51 0.51
CA ALA A 68 -16.50 11.41 1.59
C ALA A 68 -14.96 11.50 1.69
N LEU A 69 -14.46 12.68 2.07
CA LEU A 69 -13.02 12.96 2.18
C LEU A 69 -12.30 12.14 3.26
N HIS A 70 -13.03 11.74 4.31
CA HIS A 70 -12.44 11.14 5.51
C HIS A 70 -13.18 9.91 6.02
N GLY A 71 -14.22 9.47 5.31
CA GLY A 71 -15.06 8.35 5.71
C GLY A 71 -14.20 7.13 5.97
N ASP A 72 -13.42 6.72 4.96
CA ASP A 72 -12.61 5.50 5.00
C ASP A 72 -11.18 5.69 5.52
N LEU A 73 -10.85 6.83 6.15
CA LEU A 73 -9.54 7.07 6.76
C LEU A 73 -9.39 6.32 8.09
N THR A 74 -9.56 5.00 8.03
CA THR A 74 -9.59 4.10 9.17
C THR A 74 -9.23 2.67 8.77
N GLU A 75 -8.86 1.86 9.77
CA GLU A 75 -8.71 0.40 9.67
C GLU A 75 -10.05 -0.35 9.75
N GLU A 76 -11.16 0.34 10.04
CA GLU A 76 -12.44 -0.34 10.23
C GLU A 76 -12.87 -1.14 8.99
N PRO A 77 -13.43 -2.35 9.18
CA PRO A 77 -13.97 -3.14 8.08
C PRO A 77 -15.10 -2.36 7.40
N TYR A 78 -14.92 -2.04 6.12
CA TYR A 78 -16.01 -1.54 5.27
C TYR A 78 -16.74 -2.70 4.60
N ALA A 79 -18.06 -2.61 4.57
CA ALA A 79 -18.93 -3.62 3.95
C ALA A 79 -18.71 -3.77 2.43
N SER A 80 -18.20 -2.74 1.75
CA SER A 80 -17.83 -2.79 0.34
C SER A 80 -16.42 -2.23 0.11
N ARG A 81 -15.54 -3.03 -0.51
CA ARG A 81 -14.19 -2.61 -0.96
C ARG A 81 -14.18 -2.13 -2.41
N THR A 82 -15.30 -2.30 -3.11
CA THR A 82 -15.54 -1.89 -4.50
C THR A 82 -16.71 -0.90 -4.54
N ASN A 83 -16.99 -0.33 -5.71
CA ASN A 83 -18.06 0.68 -5.91
C ASN A 83 -17.82 1.98 -5.11
N CYS A 84 -16.56 2.31 -4.85
CA CYS A 84 -16.20 3.60 -4.26
C CYS A 84 -16.38 4.74 -5.27
N GLN A 85 -16.61 5.95 -4.77
CA GLN A 85 -16.85 7.16 -5.55
C GLN A 85 -15.67 8.14 -5.39
N TRP A 86 -15.46 8.94 -6.44
CA TRP A 86 -14.49 10.04 -6.39
C TRP A 86 -14.88 11.05 -5.31
N THR A 87 -13.88 11.57 -4.59
CA THR A 87 -14.08 12.64 -3.63
C THR A 87 -13.85 14.01 -4.28
N PRO A 88 -14.31 15.12 -3.66
CA PRO A 88 -14.01 16.47 -4.15
C PRO A 88 -12.51 16.76 -4.31
N ALA A 89 -11.66 16.18 -3.46
CA ALA A 89 -10.21 16.34 -3.54
C ALA A 89 -9.61 15.69 -4.81
N ALA A 90 -10.20 14.58 -5.27
CA ALA A 90 -9.81 13.99 -6.55
C ALA A 90 -10.32 14.81 -7.74
N GLU A 91 -11.53 15.36 -7.65
CA GLU A 91 -12.08 16.22 -8.71
C GLU A 91 -11.27 17.51 -8.91
N SER A 92 -10.67 18.05 -7.85
CA SER A 92 -9.77 19.20 -7.93
C SER A 92 -8.33 18.87 -8.36
N SER A 93 -8.01 17.59 -8.57
CA SER A 93 -6.64 17.11 -8.84
C SER A 93 -6.60 16.22 -10.10
N PRO A 94 -6.75 16.81 -11.30
CA PRO A 94 -6.99 16.04 -12.53
C PRO A 94 -5.85 15.09 -12.91
N TYR A 95 -4.59 15.43 -12.62
CA TYR A 95 -3.45 14.57 -12.91
C TYR A 95 -3.33 13.42 -11.92
N ILE A 96 -3.54 13.67 -10.63
CA ILE A 96 -3.66 12.63 -9.61
C ILE A 96 -4.81 11.68 -9.99
N LYS A 97 -5.96 12.22 -10.39
CA LYS A 97 -7.12 11.43 -10.84
C LYS A 97 -6.78 10.56 -12.06
N GLN A 98 -6.07 11.12 -13.05
CA GLN A 98 -5.58 10.37 -14.21
C GLN A 98 -4.71 9.18 -13.80
N ILE A 99 -3.71 9.39 -12.93
CA ILE A 99 -2.81 8.33 -12.44
C ILE A 99 -3.59 7.24 -11.71
N VAL A 100 -4.55 7.62 -10.87
CA VAL A 100 -5.41 6.68 -10.16
C VAL A 100 -6.22 5.84 -11.15
N THR A 101 -6.80 6.46 -12.17
CA THR A 101 -7.52 5.74 -13.22
C THR A 101 -6.59 4.79 -13.98
N GLU A 102 -5.39 5.22 -14.38
CA GLU A 102 -4.40 4.39 -15.10
C GLU A 102 -3.97 3.15 -14.32
N LEU A 103 -3.80 3.28 -13.00
CA LEU A 103 -3.47 2.18 -12.10
C LEU A 103 -4.68 1.30 -11.74
N GLY A 104 -5.87 1.66 -12.20
CA GLY A 104 -7.10 0.91 -11.96
C GLY A 104 -7.75 1.17 -10.59
N GLY A 105 -7.40 2.27 -9.93
CA GLY A 105 -7.98 2.64 -8.63
C GLY A 105 -9.42 3.14 -8.68
N GLU A 106 -9.99 3.40 -9.86
CA GLU A 106 -11.39 3.79 -10.00
C GLU A 106 -12.33 2.71 -9.43
N GLY A 107 -13.28 3.13 -8.60
CA GLY A 107 -14.19 2.22 -7.90
C GLY A 107 -13.56 1.50 -6.69
N GLN A 108 -12.29 1.75 -6.38
CA GLN A 108 -11.52 1.11 -5.30
C GLN A 108 -10.98 2.17 -4.34
N ARG A 109 -10.57 1.78 -3.13
CA ARG A 109 -10.13 2.77 -2.13
C ARG A 109 -8.78 3.37 -2.50
N VAL A 110 -8.73 4.70 -2.54
CA VAL A 110 -7.52 5.46 -2.87
C VAL A 110 -7.39 6.68 -1.97
N ARG A 111 -6.19 6.92 -1.46
CA ARG A 111 -5.92 7.98 -0.49
C ARG A 111 -4.62 8.71 -0.82
N LEU A 112 -4.57 10.00 -0.54
CA LEU A 112 -3.31 10.68 -0.30
C LEU A 112 -2.90 10.44 1.14
N MET A 113 -1.72 9.89 1.35
CA MET A 113 -1.17 9.58 2.65
C MET A 113 0.08 10.41 2.90
N CYS A 114 0.12 11.03 4.08
CA CYS A 114 1.27 11.73 4.63
C CYS A 114 1.84 10.94 5.82
N ILE A 115 3.16 10.71 5.78
CA ILE A 115 3.92 10.12 6.87
C ILE A 115 4.88 11.19 7.36
N LYS A 116 4.62 11.69 8.56
CA LYS A 116 5.39 12.77 9.17
C LYS A 116 6.85 12.34 9.39
N ALA A 117 7.76 13.31 9.40
CA ALA A 117 9.15 13.12 9.80
C ALA A 117 9.25 12.37 11.15
N GLY A 118 10.19 11.43 11.24
CA GLY A 118 10.39 10.52 12.38
C GLY A 118 9.28 9.48 12.56
N GLY A 119 8.34 9.39 11.64
CA GLY A 119 7.17 8.53 11.73
C GLY A 119 7.41 7.11 11.26
N SER A 120 6.73 6.17 11.89
CA SER A 120 6.59 4.80 11.40
C SER A 120 5.20 4.27 11.71
N LEU A 121 4.86 3.14 11.11
CA LEU A 121 3.80 2.29 11.60
C LEU A 121 4.38 1.28 12.61
N THR A 122 3.54 0.33 12.99
CA THR A 122 3.94 -0.90 13.66
C THR A 122 4.09 -2.02 12.64
N TRP A 123 5.00 -2.97 12.88
CA TRP A 123 5.04 -4.20 12.09
C TRP A 123 3.68 -4.89 12.13
N HIS A 124 3.11 -5.13 10.95
CA HIS A 124 1.80 -5.75 10.79
C HIS A 124 1.71 -6.44 9.43
N ARG A 125 0.64 -7.20 9.21
CA ARG A 125 0.28 -7.78 7.92
C ARG A 125 -1.19 -7.58 7.65
N HIS A 126 -1.57 -7.59 6.38
CA HIS A 126 -2.97 -7.57 5.98
C HIS A 126 -3.54 -9.00 5.99
N GLY A 127 -4.57 -9.23 6.81
CA GLY A 127 -5.19 -10.55 7.03
C GLY A 127 -5.17 -10.97 8.51
N SER A 128 -6.08 -11.86 8.92
CA SER A 128 -6.24 -12.34 10.31
C SER A 128 -5.53 -13.66 10.59
N GLU A 129 -5.41 -14.11 11.84
CA GLU A 129 -4.84 -15.43 12.19
C GLU A 129 -5.56 -16.62 11.54
N GLN A 130 -6.87 -16.50 11.29
CA GLN A 130 -7.65 -17.49 10.52
C GLN A 130 -7.08 -17.73 9.09
N THR A 131 -6.26 -16.80 8.59
CA THR A 131 -5.53 -16.94 7.32
C THR A 131 -4.52 -18.07 7.31
N MET A 132 -3.91 -18.39 8.46
CA MET A 132 -2.84 -19.39 8.55
C MET A 132 -3.39 -20.81 8.42
N MET A 133 -4.55 -21.08 9.04
CA MET A 133 -5.26 -22.34 8.86
C MET A 133 -5.69 -22.56 7.41
N ALA A 134 -6.10 -21.49 6.71
CA ALA A 134 -6.47 -21.60 5.29
C ALA A 134 -5.25 -21.86 4.38
N ALA A 135 -4.11 -21.21 4.63
CA ALA A 135 -2.87 -21.45 3.91
C ALA A 135 -2.32 -22.87 4.13
N ALA A 136 -2.38 -23.37 5.37
CA ALA A 136 -1.93 -24.72 5.73
C ALA A 136 -2.70 -25.86 5.04
N ILE A 137 -3.91 -25.59 4.52
CA ILE A 137 -4.74 -26.55 3.76
C ILE A 137 -4.73 -26.27 2.25
N GLY A 138 -3.76 -25.49 1.75
CA GLY A 138 -3.59 -25.21 0.32
C GLY A 138 -4.61 -24.22 -0.25
N ARG A 139 -5.24 -23.38 0.58
CA ARG A 139 -6.12 -22.28 0.13
C ARG A 139 -5.39 -20.96 0.18
N ASN A 140 -5.71 -20.06 -0.76
CA ASN A 140 -5.21 -18.69 -0.70
C ASN A 140 -5.64 -18.02 0.62
N ARG A 141 -4.70 -17.36 1.29
CA ARG A 141 -4.95 -16.61 2.53
C ARG A 141 -5.94 -15.44 2.32
N PRO A 142 -6.82 -15.12 3.27
CA PRO A 142 -7.69 -13.93 3.24
C PRO A 142 -6.98 -12.65 2.77
N ASN A 143 -7.64 -11.90 1.89
CA ASN A 143 -7.11 -10.72 1.19
C ASN A 143 -5.90 -10.99 0.26
N TRP A 144 -5.64 -12.24 -0.16
CA TRP A 144 -4.65 -12.58 -1.20
C TRP A 144 -4.82 -11.80 -2.51
N TYR A 145 -6.04 -11.32 -2.76
CA TYR A 145 -6.38 -10.54 -3.94
C TYR A 145 -6.10 -9.04 -3.78
N GLU A 146 -5.76 -8.58 -2.56
CA GLU A 146 -5.48 -7.17 -2.28
C GLU A 146 -4.00 -6.86 -2.54
N LEU A 147 -3.77 -5.78 -3.27
CA LEU A 147 -2.45 -5.22 -3.54
C LEU A 147 -2.40 -3.77 -3.05
N ILE A 148 -1.43 -3.45 -2.19
CA ILE A 148 -1.21 -2.07 -1.73
C ILE A 148 -0.15 -1.42 -2.60
N VAL A 149 -0.57 -0.41 -3.36
CA VAL A 149 0.28 0.33 -4.30
C VAL A 149 0.52 1.73 -3.77
N HIS A 150 1.75 2.21 -3.93
CA HIS A 150 2.12 3.58 -3.65
C HIS A 150 2.77 4.26 -4.84
N VAL A 151 2.39 5.53 -5.04
CA VAL A 151 3.06 6.47 -5.95
C VAL A 151 3.57 7.64 -5.11
N PRO A 152 4.87 7.68 -4.75
CA PRO A 152 5.43 8.79 -3.98
C PRO A 152 5.35 10.11 -4.76
N ILE A 153 4.80 11.15 -4.13
CA ILE A 153 4.77 12.51 -4.69
C ILE A 153 5.93 13.32 -4.12
N ARG A 154 6.09 13.26 -2.79
CA ARG A 154 7.22 13.82 -2.04
C ARG A 154 7.83 12.70 -1.21
N THR A 155 9.12 12.44 -1.37
CA THR A 155 9.85 11.41 -0.63
C THR A 155 11.23 11.94 -0.25
N ASN A 156 11.94 11.23 0.62
CA ASN A 156 13.30 11.54 1.02
C ASN A 156 14.15 10.24 1.03
N PRO A 157 15.48 10.33 1.01
CA PRO A 157 16.37 9.16 1.01
C PRO A 157 16.23 8.28 2.25
N ASP A 158 15.78 8.84 3.37
CA ASP A 158 15.64 8.18 4.67
C ASP A 158 14.30 7.44 4.83
N PHE A 159 13.43 7.51 3.81
CA PHE A 159 12.16 6.78 3.79
C PHE A 159 12.37 5.33 3.33
N SER A 160 11.65 4.37 3.90
CA SER A 160 11.67 3.00 3.38
C SER A 160 10.37 2.26 3.62
N TYR A 161 9.99 1.46 2.62
CA TYR A 161 9.12 0.32 2.76
C TYR A 161 9.96 -0.89 3.16
N GLU A 162 9.51 -1.63 4.17
CA GLU A 162 10.22 -2.81 4.65
C GLU A 162 9.26 -4.00 4.74
N VAL A 163 9.70 -5.15 4.24
CA VAL A 163 8.95 -6.40 4.20
C VAL A 163 9.80 -7.54 4.78
N ILE A 164 9.21 -8.36 5.63
CA ILE A 164 9.80 -9.54 6.28
C ILE A 164 8.88 -10.73 6.04
N ASP A 165 9.43 -11.85 5.57
CA ASP A 165 8.67 -13.10 5.43
C ASP A 165 7.93 -13.45 6.74
N THR A 166 6.66 -13.86 6.61
CA THR A 166 5.79 -14.07 7.76
C THR A 166 6.30 -15.14 8.70
N ARG A 167 6.83 -16.25 8.17
CA ARG A 167 7.34 -17.36 8.98
C ARG A 167 8.59 -16.93 9.71
N VAL A 168 9.47 -16.19 9.04
CA VAL A 168 10.70 -15.67 9.65
C VAL A 168 10.36 -14.73 10.82
N TYR A 169 9.40 -13.83 10.64
CA TYR A 169 8.97 -12.91 11.71
C TYR A 169 8.34 -13.67 12.90
N GLU A 170 7.43 -14.62 12.64
CA GLU A 170 6.75 -15.38 13.71
C GLU A 170 7.68 -16.38 14.42
N LEU A 171 8.71 -16.90 13.72
CA LEU A 171 9.72 -17.77 14.30
C LEU A 171 10.86 -17.01 14.98
N ALA A 172 11.03 -15.71 14.75
CA ALA A 172 12.09 -14.93 15.38
C ALA A 172 11.94 -14.82 16.90
N ASP A 173 10.72 -14.92 17.42
CA ASP A 173 10.48 -15.01 18.87
C ASP A 173 11.01 -16.33 19.46
N TYR A 174 11.20 -17.37 18.63
CA TYR A 174 11.62 -18.71 19.04
C TYR A 174 13.04 -19.09 18.58
N SER A 175 13.60 -18.36 17.62
CA SER A 175 14.90 -18.63 17.03
C SER A 175 15.71 -17.34 16.97
N ALA A 176 16.95 -17.36 17.49
CA ALA A 176 17.89 -16.24 17.41
C ALA A 176 18.39 -15.95 15.98
N GLY A 177 17.61 -16.31 14.96
CA GLY A 177 17.91 -16.09 13.56
C GLY A 177 17.87 -14.62 13.19
N LYS A 178 18.70 -14.22 12.23
CA LYS A 178 18.69 -12.86 11.71
C LYS A 178 17.43 -12.64 10.87
N LEU A 179 16.60 -11.67 11.24
CA LEU A 179 15.49 -11.20 10.42
C LEU A 179 16.05 -10.61 9.12
N GLU A 180 15.75 -11.24 7.98
CA GLU A 180 15.99 -10.64 6.68
C GLU A 180 14.91 -9.61 6.39
N ILE A 181 15.33 -8.36 6.22
CA ILE A 181 14.44 -7.23 5.94
C ILE A 181 14.66 -6.81 4.49
N HIS A 182 13.66 -7.04 3.64
CA HIS A 182 13.63 -6.51 2.29
C HIS A 182 13.25 -5.05 2.37
N ARG A 183 14.24 -4.16 2.22
CA ARG A 183 14.08 -2.71 2.31
C ARG A 183 14.05 -2.09 0.91
N LYS A 184 13.13 -1.16 0.66
CA LYS A 184 13.13 -0.35 -0.55
C LYS A 184 12.62 1.08 -0.33
N ASN A 185 13.37 2.06 -0.83
CA ASN A 185 12.90 3.42 -1.04
C ASN A 185 12.30 3.51 -2.46
N TYR A 186 11.08 4.00 -2.59
CA TYR A 186 10.44 4.15 -3.89
C TYR A 186 10.72 5.54 -4.47
N PRO A 187 11.19 5.63 -5.73
CA PRO A 187 11.41 6.91 -6.39
C PRO A 187 10.11 7.73 -6.50
N GLN A 188 10.27 9.04 -6.61
CA GLN A 188 9.13 9.91 -6.89
C GLN A 188 8.48 9.55 -8.22
N ALA A 189 7.17 9.63 -8.25
CA ALA A 189 6.35 9.44 -9.44
C ALA A 189 6.44 8.04 -10.08
N GLU A 190 6.87 7.01 -9.34
CA GLU A 190 6.81 5.62 -9.80
C GLU A 190 5.77 4.82 -9.01
N ALA A 191 5.05 3.91 -9.68
CA ALA A 191 4.08 3.03 -9.02
C ALA A 191 4.73 1.73 -8.54
N TRP A 192 4.72 1.54 -7.23
CA TRP A 192 5.30 0.37 -6.58
C TRP A 192 4.30 -0.27 -5.62
N ALA A 193 4.25 -1.59 -5.61
CA ALA A 193 3.58 -2.35 -4.58
C ALA A 193 4.61 -2.94 -3.61
N PHE A 194 4.27 -2.99 -2.32
CA PHE A 194 4.94 -3.90 -1.38
C PHE A 194 3.98 -5.05 -1.07
N ASN A 195 4.55 -6.17 -0.61
CA ASN A 195 3.75 -7.32 -0.26
C ASN A 195 3.15 -7.20 1.14
N SER A 196 1.92 -6.71 1.21
CA SER A 196 1.18 -6.57 2.48
C SER A 196 0.78 -7.91 3.11
N ALA A 197 1.03 -9.03 2.42
CA ALA A 197 0.90 -10.39 2.95
C ALA A 197 1.71 -10.66 4.19
N HIS A 198 2.90 -10.09 4.12
CA HIS A 198 4.00 -10.35 4.98
C HIS A 198 4.07 -9.25 6.01
N TYR A 199 4.86 -9.49 7.06
CA TYR A 199 5.07 -8.44 8.02
C TYR A 199 5.76 -7.28 7.31
N HIS A 200 5.14 -6.12 7.37
CA HIS A 200 5.65 -4.93 6.73
C HIS A 200 5.50 -3.73 7.64
N ASN A 201 6.31 -2.74 7.33
CA ASN A 201 6.29 -1.44 7.97
C ASN A 201 6.81 -0.39 6.99
N VAL A 202 6.51 0.86 7.29
CA VAL A 202 7.08 2.03 6.63
C VAL A 202 7.80 2.86 7.67
N PHE A 203 8.95 3.37 7.30
CA PHE A 203 9.76 4.23 8.16
C PHE A 203 10.08 5.51 7.42
N ASN A 204 9.73 6.65 8.01
CA ASN A 204 10.26 7.94 7.61
C ASN A 204 11.30 8.35 8.65
N ARG A 205 12.57 8.03 8.38
CA ARG A 205 13.66 8.34 9.33
C ARG A 205 14.17 9.78 9.20
N SER A 206 13.71 10.53 8.21
CA SER A 206 14.01 11.95 8.12
C SER A 206 13.48 12.67 9.35
N VAL A 207 14.27 13.59 9.89
CA VAL A 207 13.89 14.44 11.03
C VAL A 207 13.14 15.71 10.61
N THR A 208 13.16 16.05 9.33
CA THR A 208 12.69 17.33 8.79
C THR A 208 11.69 17.19 7.64
N GLU A 209 11.68 16.05 6.94
CA GLU A 209 10.91 15.90 5.71
C GLU A 209 9.77 14.90 5.86
N ASP A 210 8.55 15.39 5.67
CA ASP A 210 7.36 14.56 5.54
C ASP A 210 7.33 13.87 4.16
N ARG A 211 6.76 12.67 4.13
CA ARG A 211 6.57 11.89 2.91
C ARG A 211 5.10 11.88 2.51
N TYR A 212 4.82 12.18 1.24
CA TYR A 212 3.46 12.18 0.67
C TYR A 212 3.35 11.20 -0.51
N ALA A 213 2.24 10.48 -0.60
CA ALA A 213 1.97 9.62 -1.74
C ALA A 213 0.50 9.33 -1.97
N ILE A 214 0.19 8.94 -3.19
CA ILE A 214 -1.03 8.20 -3.52
C ILE A 214 -0.86 6.77 -2.99
N MET A 215 -1.80 6.29 -2.20
CA MET A 215 -1.93 4.91 -1.76
C MET A 215 -3.21 4.32 -2.35
N LEU A 216 -3.08 3.24 -3.13
CA LEU A 216 -4.19 2.53 -3.74
C LEU A 216 -4.31 1.15 -3.10
N THR A 217 -5.54 0.77 -2.75
CA THR A 217 -5.88 -0.58 -2.33
C THR A 217 -6.58 -1.28 -3.48
N LEU A 218 -5.82 -2.01 -4.28
CA LEU A 218 -6.30 -2.62 -5.52
C LEU A 218 -6.68 -4.09 -5.33
N ASP A 219 -7.72 -4.53 -6.04
CA ASP A 219 -8.15 -5.91 -6.15
C ASP A 219 -7.65 -6.50 -7.48
N ILE A 220 -6.76 -7.49 -7.40
CA ILE A 220 -6.17 -8.15 -8.58
C ILE A 220 -7.18 -8.97 -9.38
N ARG A 221 -8.41 -9.18 -8.88
CA ARG A 221 -9.49 -9.85 -9.62
C ARG A 221 -10.11 -8.91 -10.66
N MET A 222 -9.94 -7.60 -10.50
CA MET A 222 -10.35 -6.62 -11.49
C MET A 222 -9.46 -6.72 -12.72
N ARG A 223 -10.06 -6.81 -13.92
CA ARG A 223 -9.34 -7.03 -15.19
C ARG A 223 -8.15 -6.08 -15.38
N LYS A 224 -8.36 -4.78 -15.15
CA LYS A 224 -7.32 -3.75 -15.32
C LYS A 224 -6.14 -3.96 -14.37
N THR A 225 -6.41 -4.22 -13.09
CA THR A 225 -5.40 -4.55 -12.09
C THR A 225 -4.67 -5.85 -12.46
N PHE A 226 -5.42 -6.88 -12.83
CA PHE A 226 -4.86 -8.18 -13.24
C PHE A 226 -3.85 -8.02 -14.37
N ASP A 227 -4.24 -7.31 -15.44
CA ASP A 227 -3.40 -7.12 -16.62
C ASP A 227 -2.14 -6.30 -16.29
N LEU A 228 -2.27 -5.25 -15.47
CA LEU A 228 -1.15 -4.43 -15.00
C LEU A 228 -0.15 -5.27 -14.19
N VAL A 229 -0.65 -6.00 -13.21
CA VAL A 229 0.16 -6.77 -12.28
C VAL A 229 0.80 -7.98 -12.97
N SER A 230 0.08 -8.64 -13.89
CA SER A 230 0.65 -9.75 -14.67
C SER A 230 1.89 -9.30 -15.46
N ARG A 231 1.80 -8.17 -16.19
CA ARG A 231 2.96 -7.61 -16.91
C ARG A 231 4.11 -7.20 -15.99
N ALA A 232 3.80 -6.72 -14.79
CA ALA A 232 4.82 -6.37 -13.80
C ALA A 232 5.56 -7.62 -13.31
N VAL A 233 4.81 -8.68 -12.97
CA VAL A 233 5.36 -9.97 -12.53
C VAL A 233 6.19 -10.63 -13.63
N ASP A 234 5.75 -10.59 -14.88
CA ASP A 234 6.50 -11.18 -16.00
C ASP A 234 7.86 -10.50 -16.25
N ARG A 235 8.01 -9.24 -15.82
CA ARG A 235 9.26 -8.47 -15.91
C ARG A 235 10.07 -8.49 -14.62
N TYR A 236 9.59 -9.17 -13.58
CA TYR A 236 10.22 -9.15 -12.27
C TYR A 236 11.54 -9.92 -12.26
N ASP A 237 12.61 -9.25 -11.85
CA ASP A 237 13.97 -9.78 -11.77
C ASP A 237 14.59 -9.67 -10.37
N GLY A 238 13.78 -9.27 -9.37
CA GLY A 238 14.22 -9.07 -8.00
C GLY A 238 14.24 -10.32 -7.11
N PRO A 239 14.46 -10.15 -5.80
CA PRO A 239 14.51 -11.26 -4.85
C PRO A 239 13.14 -11.90 -4.61
N TRP A 240 13.14 -13.23 -4.50
CA TRP A 240 11.93 -13.99 -4.17
C TRP A 240 11.94 -14.38 -2.69
N LEU A 241 10.83 -14.16 -2.01
CA LEU A 241 10.58 -14.76 -0.71
C LEU A 241 10.45 -16.29 -0.87
N PRO A 242 10.77 -17.07 0.18
CA PRO A 242 10.66 -18.52 0.09
C PRO A 242 9.20 -18.92 -0.14
N ALA A 243 8.95 -19.95 -0.95
CA ALA A 243 7.58 -20.44 -1.17
C ALA A 243 6.94 -20.87 0.16
N LEU A 244 5.66 -20.54 0.36
CA LEU A 244 4.86 -21.05 1.48
C LEU A 244 4.68 -22.56 1.39
#